data_AF-A0A7S3YDD1-F1
#
_entry.id   AF-A0A7S3YDD1-F1
#
_cell.length_a   1.000
_cell.length_b   1.000
_cell.length_c   1.000
_cell.angle_alpha   90.00
_cell.angle_beta   90.00
_cell.angle_gamma   90.00
#
_symmetry.space_group_name_H-M   'P 1'
#
loop_
_entity.id
_entity.type
_entity.pdbx_description
1 polymer ?
#
loop_
_entity_poly.entity_id
_entity_poly.type
_entity_poly.pdbx_seq_one_letter_code
_entity_poly.pdbx_strand_id
1 'polypeptide(L)'
;EGLSGAAITAFQNAYSALVSGASTMIPEADLEPLAELPALESLKVEPCPDLLEETVVLKLNGGLGTSMGLDKAKSLLIAKGQDSFLDLIAKQVLATRAEHGRRVRFVL
;
A
#
# COMPACT_ATOMS: atom_id res chain seq x y z
N GLU A 1 -4.07 20.91 -17.66
CA GLU A 1 -3.56 19.58 -17.24
C GLU A 1 -4.74 18.62 -17.15
N GLY A 2 -4.64 17.41 -17.71
CA GLY A 2 -5.73 16.43 -17.80
C GLY A 2 -5.97 15.63 -16.51
N LEU A 3 -6.01 16.30 -15.36
CA LEU A 3 -6.21 15.66 -14.05
C LEU A 3 -7.65 15.14 -13.91
N SER A 4 -7.82 14.05 -13.16
CA SER A 4 -9.14 13.48 -12.90
C SER A 4 -9.97 14.40 -11.99
N GLY A 5 -11.29 14.38 -12.15
CA GLY A 5 -12.20 15.14 -11.28
C GLY A 5 -12.06 14.78 -9.80
N ALA A 6 -11.75 13.51 -9.49
CA ALA A 6 -11.49 13.06 -8.12
C ALA A 6 -10.23 13.70 -7.53
N ALA A 7 -9.14 13.78 -8.29
CA ALA A 7 -7.90 14.41 -7.84
C ALA A 7 -8.09 15.91 -7.58
N ILE A 8 -8.80 16.59 -8.49
CA ILE A 8 -9.14 18.02 -8.34
C ILE A 8 -9.98 18.24 -7.07
N THR A 9 -11.02 17.43 -6.86
CA THR A 9 -11.89 17.53 -5.69
C THR A 9 -11.14 17.27 -4.39
N ALA A 10 -10.29 16.23 -4.35
CA ALA A 10 -9.47 15.92 -3.19
C ALA A 10 -8.53 17.08 -2.84
N PHE A 11 -7.89 17.68 -3.85
CA PHE A 11 -7.03 18.85 -3.65
C PHE A 11 -7.81 20.06 -3.15
N GLN A 12 -8.99 20.35 -3.71
CA GLN A 12 -9.86 21.44 -3.26
C GLN A 12 -10.26 21.28 -1.79
N ASN A 13 -10.58 20.04 -1.37
CA ASN A 13 -10.93 19.75 0.02
C ASN A 13 -9.72 19.96 0.95
N ALA A 14 -8.55 19.44 0.58
CA ALA A 14 -7.32 19.64 1.35
C ALA A 14 -6.93 21.12 1.46
N TYR A 15 -7.08 21.87 0.36
CA TYR A 15 -6.84 23.31 0.34
C TYR A 15 -7.84 24.07 1.23
N SER A 16 -9.13 23.73 1.14
CA SER A 16 -10.17 24.34 1.98
C SER A 16 -9.90 24.10 3.47
N ALA A 17 -9.47 22.88 3.84
CA ALA A 17 -9.06 22.56 5.20
C ALA A 17 -7.86 23.41 5.64
N LEU A 18 -6.83 23.53 4.80
CA LEU A 18 -5.64 24.34 5.10
C LEU A 18 -5.98 25.82 5.35
N VAL A 19 -6.80 26.44 4.49
CA VAL A 19 -7.12 27.88 4.62
C VAL A 19 -8.14 28.18 5.72
N SER A 20 -8.88 27.17 6.19
CA SER A 20 -9.83 27.34 7.30
C SER A 20 -9.16 27.66 8.64
N GLY A 21 -7.86 27.38 8.78
CA GLY A 21 -7.13 27.50 10.04
C GLY A 21 -7.45 26.40 11.04
N ALA A 22 -8.29 25.42 10.68
CA ALA A 22 -8.53 24.23 11.49
C ALA A 22 -7.25 23.43 11.68
N SER A 23 -7.01 22.94 12.89
CA SER A 23 -5.89 22.04 13.17
C SER A 23 -6.08 20.72 12.42
N THR A 24 -5.03 20.25 11.76
CA THR A 24 -4.95 18.89 11.19
C THR A 24 -4.17 17.94 12.09
N MET A 25 -3.76 18.41 13.27
CA MET A 25 -3.09 17.59 14.28
C MET A 25 -4.12 16.76 15.04
N ILE A 26 -3.75 15.53 15.38
CA ILE A 26 -4.51 14.66 16.27
C ILE A 26 -3.79 14.66 17.62
N PRO A 27 -4.30 15.38 18.64
CA PRO A 27 -3.67 15.44 19.96
C PRO A 27 -3.75 14.10 20.70
N GLU A 28 -2.71 13.75 21.47
CA GLU A 28 -2.71 12.54 22.30
C GLU A 28 -3.84 12.54 23.34
N ALA A 29 -4.24 13.72 23.82
CA ALA A 29 -5.35 13.87 24.77
C ALA A 29 -6.73 13.49 24.20
N ASP A 30 -6.85 13.44 22.87
CA ASP A 30 -8.07 13.05 22.16
C ASP A 30 -8.05 11.56 21.77
N LEU A 31 -7.04 10.81 22.22
CA LEU A 31 -6.81 9.40 21.89
C LEU A 31 -6.85 8.54 23.15
N GLU A 32 -7.27 7.28 22.97
CA GLU A 32 -7.18 6.24 24.00
C GLU A 32 -6.42 5.03 23.42
N PRO A 33 -5.55 4.38 24.20
CA PRO A 33 -4.81 3.22 23.74
C PRO A 33 -5.76 2.03 23.56
N LEU A 34 -5.66 1.35 22.42
CA LEU A 34 -6.37 0.09 22.21
C LEU A 34 -5.63 -1.06 22.90
N ALA A 35 -6.25 -1.64 23.94
CA ALA A 35 -5.60 -2.61 24.82
C ALA A 35 -5.37 -3.98 24.15
N GLU A 36 -6.30 -4.44 23.32
CA GLU A 36 -6.25 -5.79 22.73
C GLU A 36 -6.68 -5.79 21.27
N LEU A 37 -6.01 -6.63 20.48
CA LEU A 37 -6.31 -6.89 19.07
C LEU A 37 -6.29 -8.41 18.82
N PRO A 38 -7.12 -8.93 17.91
CA PRO A 38 -7.03 -10.32 17.51
C PRO A 38 -5.70 -10.61 16.80
N ALA A 39 -5.01 -11.66 17.24
CA ALA A 39 -3.80 -12.15 16.60
C ALA A 39 -4.15 -12.96 15.34
N LEU A 40 -3.38 -12.79 14.26
CA LEU A 40 -3.59 -13.53 13.01
C LEU A 40 -3.53 -15.05 13.25
N GLU A 41 -2.63 -15.50 14.13
CA GLU A 41 -2.39 -16.90 14.48
C GLU A 41 -3.59 -17.55 15.19
N SER A 42 -4.48 -16.76 15.77
CA SER A 42 -5.70 -17.24 16.43
C SER A 42 -6.85 -17.51 15.46
N LEU A 43 -6.74 -17.04 14.20
CA LEU A 43 -7.76 -17.24 13.19
C LEU A 43 -7.71 -18.66 12.64
N LYS A 44 -8.86 -19.34 12.65
CA LYS A 44 -9.05 -20.60 11.93
C LYS A 44 -9.60 -20.29 10.55
N VAL A 45 -8.80 -20.52 9.51
CA VAL A 45 -9.16 -20.23 8.13
C VAL A 45 -9.00 -21.48 7.30
N GLU A 46 -10.05 -21.87 6.59
CA GLU A 46 -9.97 -22.90 5.56
C GLU A 46 -9.45 -22.26 4.26
N PRO A 47 -8.34 -22.75 3.66
CA PRO A 47 -7.83 -22.20 2.43
C PRO A 47 -8.85 -22.30 1.29
N CYS A 48 -9.17 -21.16 0.66
CA CYS A 48 -10.03 -21.10 -0.53
C CYS A 48 -9.30 -20.36 -1.65
N PRO A 49 -8.49 -21.07 -2.47
CA PRO A 49 -7.72 -20.45 -3.54
C PRO A 49 -8.56 -19.67 -4.55
N ASP A 50 -9.83 -20.03 -4.72
CA ASP A 50 -10.73 -19.39 -5.69
C ASP A 50 -10.92 -17.90 -5.40
N LEU A 51 -10.84 -17.49 -4.12
CA LEU A 51 -10.90 -16.08 -3.72
C LEU A 51 -9.72 -15.25 -4.27
N LEU A 52 -8.62 -15.88 -4.65
CA LEU A 52 -7.49 -15.18 -5.27
C LEU A 52 -7.83 -14.59 -6.63
N GLU A 53 -8.80 -15.15 -7.36
CA GLU A 53 -9.26 -14.58 -8.64
C GLU A 53 -10.11 -13.33 -8.45
N GLU A 54 -10.73 -13.18 -7.28
CA GLU A 54 -11.44 -11.96 -6.88
C GLU A 54 -10.51 -10.92 -6.22
N THR A 55 -9.34 -11.36 -5.76
CA THR A 55 -8.37 -10.51 -5.05
C THR A 55 -7.48 -9.69 -6.00
N VAL A 56 -7.14 -8.47 -5.57
CA VAL A 56 -6.12 -7.61 -6.21
C VAL A 56 -5.02 -7.31 -5.20
N VAL A 57 -3.77 -7.52 -5.61
CA VAL A 57 -2.58 -7.08 -4.87
C VAL A 57 -2.14 -5.73 -5.43
N LEU A 58 -2.25 -4.67 -4.61
CA LEU A 58 -1.76 -3.33 -4.92
C LEU A 58 -0.46 -3.07 -4.13
N LYS A 59 0.59 -2.59 -4.80
CA LYS A 59 1.85 -2.18 -4.16
C LYS A 59 2.18 -0.73 -4.48
N LEU A 60 1.96 0.17 -3.53
CA LEU A 60 2.24 1.60 -3.68
C LEU A 60 3.69 1.84 -4.09
N ASN A 61 3.89 2.41 -5.28
CA ASN A 61 5.22 2.65 -5.84
C ASN A 61 5.46 4.08 -6.36
N GLY A 62 4.58 5.03 -6.05
CA GLY A 62 4.67 6.42 -6.52
C GLY A 62 5.60 7.33 -5.71
N GLY A 63 6.08 6.87 -4.55
CA GLY A 63 6.89 7.69 -3.63
C GLY A 63 8.34 7.84 -4.11
N LEU A 64 8.87 9.06 -3.99
CA LEU A 64 10.29 9.35 -4.16
C LEU A 64 11.00 9.19 -2.82
N GLY A 65 12.10 8.44 -2.80
CA GLY A 65 12.91 8.20 -1.59
C GLY A 65 13.77 9.40 -1.21
N THR A 66 13.22 10.61 -1.18
CA THR A 66 13.97 11.86 -1.09
C THR A 66 14.75 12.00 0.21
N SER A 67 14.24 11.50 1.33
CA SER A 67 14.98 11.44 2.60
C SER A 67 16.21 10.53 2.55
N MET A 68 16.25 9.60 1.60
CA MET A 68 17.39 8.73 1.33
C MET A 68 18.28 9.27 0.19
N GLY A 69 18.03 10.49 -0.28
CA GLY A 69 18.76 11.08 -1.40
C GLY A 69 18.45 10.46 -2.76
N LEU A 70 17.30 9.79 -2.90
CA LEU A 70 16.92 9.11 -4.13
C LEU A 70 16.03 10.01 -5.00
N ASP A 71 16.28 9.97 -6.30
CA ASP A 71 15.51 10.63 -7.36
C ASP A 71 14.52 9.68 -8.06
N LYS A 72 14.52 8.39 -7.68
CA LYS A 72 13.70 7.32 -8.26
C LYS A 72 12.90 6.57 -7.20
N ALA A 73 11.97 5.73 -7.67
CA ALA A 73 11.19 4.85 -6.83
C ALA A 73 12.09 3.94 -5.98
N LYS A 74 11.79 3.87 -4.68
CA LYS A 74 12.55 3.06 -3.72
C LYS A 74 12.50 1.56 -4.04
N SER A 75 11.49 1.10 -4.77
CA SER A 75 11.37 -0.30 -5.18
C SER A 75 12.52 -0.80 -6.05
N LEU A 76 13.27 0.11 -6.68
CA LEU A 76 14.39 -0.23 -7.58
C LEU A 76 15.71 -0.49 -6.83
N LEU A 77 15.75 -0.24 -5.52
CA LEU A 77 16.93 -0.57 -4.72
C LEU A 77 17.12 -2.08 -4.61
N ILE A 78 18.37 -2.52 -4.69
CA ILE A 78 18.76 -3.92 -4.46
C ILE A 78 18.49 -4.27 -3.00
N ALA A 79 17.68 -5.30 -2.78
CA ALA A 79 17.28 -5.78 -1.48
C ALA A 79 18.05 -7.06 -1.09
N LYS A 80 18.23 -7.99 -2.03
CA LYS A 80 18.90 -9.28 -1.76
C LYS A 80 19.60 -9.82 -3.01
N GLY A 81 20.90 -10.07 -2.90
CA GLY A 81 21.70 -10.56 -4.03
C GLY A 81 21.68 -9.55 -5.17
N GLN A 82 21.08 -9.91 -6.31
CA GLN A 82 20.89 -9.03 -7.46
C GLN A 82 19.44 -8.55 -7.61
N ASP A 83 18.53 -8.95 -6.71
CA ASP A 83 17.12 -8.62 -6.80
C ASP A 83 16.82 -7.29 -6.11
N SER A 84 16.12 -6.42 -6.83
CA SER A 84 15.47 -5.26 -6.24
C SER A 84 14.23 -5.65 -5.43
N PHE A 85 13.67 -4.71 -4.66
CA PHE A 85 12.36 -4.93 -4.03
C PHE A 85 11.28 -5.24 -5.08
N LEU A 86 11.33 -4.58 -6.24
CA LEU A 86 10.37 -4.84 -7.31
C LEU A 86 10.52 -6.26 -7.89
N ASP A 87 11.74 -6.75 -8.04
CA ASP A 87 12.00 -8.13 -8.49
C ASP A 87 11.44 -9.14 -7.49
N LEU A 88 11.65 -8.91 -6.18
CA LEU A 88 11.11 -9.77 -5.14
C LEU A 88 9.57 -9.76 -5.12
N ILE A 89 8.93 -8.60 -5.30
CA ILE A 89 7.48 -8.49 -5.39
C ILE A 89 6.95 -9.26 -6.61
N ALA A 90 7.59 -9.10 -7.78
CA ALA A 90 7.20 -9.81 -8.98
C ALA A 90 7.34 -11.34 -8.80
N LYS A 91 8.45 -11.80 -8.21
CA LYS A 91 8.67 -13.22 -7.89
C LYS A 91 7.61 -13.77 -6.94
N GLN A 92 7.21 -13.01 -5.91
CA GLN A 92 6.14 -13.40 -5.00
C GLN A 92 4.81 -13.59 -5.74
N VAL A 93 4.40 -12.62 -6.57
CA VAL A 93 3.15 -12.73 -7.36
C VAL A 93 3.19 -13.93 -8.30
N LEU A 94 4.32 -14.17 -8.97
CA LEU A 94 4.49 -15.32 -9.86
C LEU A 94 4.44 -16.64 -9.10
N ALA A 95 5.10 -16.72 -7.93
CA ALA A 95 5.06 -17.89 -7.06
C ALA A 95 3.62 -18.17 -6.59
N THR A 96 2.89 -17.17 -6.09
CA THR A 96 1.49 -17.32 -5.68
C THR A 96 0.60 -17.82 -6.81
N ARG A 97 0.78 -17.30 -8.03
CA ARG A 97 0.03 -17.76 -9.21
C ARG A 97 0.34 -19.21 -9.56
N ALA A 98 1.61 -19.61 -9.49
CA ALA A 98 2.04 -20.97 -9.80
C ALA A 98 1.59 -21.98 -8.73
N GLU A 99 1.73 -21.63 -7.46
CA GLU A 99 1.40 -22.49 -6.31
C GLU A 99 -0.09 -22.81 -6.25
N HIS A 100 -0.94 -21.81 -6.51
CA HIS A 100 -2.39 -21.99 -6.39
C HIS A 100 -3.09 -22.23 -7.73
N GLY A 101 -2.40 -22.08 -8.87
CA GLY A 101 -3.02 -22.18 -10.19
C GLY A 101 -4.06 -21.08 -10.47
N ARG A 102 -4.00 -19.96 -9.75
CA ARG A 102 -4.98 -18.85 -9.79
C ARG A 102 -4.33 -17.57 -10.26
N ARG A 103 -5.03 -16.79 -11.10
CA ARG A 103 -4.48 -15.55 -11.68
C ARG A 103 -4.80 -14.33 -10.80
N VAL A 104 -4.21 -14.27 -9.60
CA VAL A 104 -4.33 -13.06 -8.75
C VAL A 104 -3.86 -11.81 -9.51
N ARG A 105 -4.66 -10.75 -9.46
CA ARG A 105 -4.37 -9.48 -10.15
C ARG A 105 -3.30 -8.70 -9.38
N PHE A 106 -2.39 -8.06 -10.10
CA PHE A 106 -1.31 -7.27 -9.51
C PHE A 106 -1.26 -5.88 -10.14
N VAL A 107 -1.15 -4.86 -9.30
CA VAL A 107 -1.11 -3.43 -9.66
C VAL A 107 -0.03 -2.75 -8.82
N LEU A 108 0.70 -1.81 -9.43
CA LEU A 108 1.65 -0.91 -8.77
C LEU A 108 1.04 0.49 -8.60
#